data_AF-A0A1M7NGF6-F1
#
_entry.id   AF-A0A1M7NGF6-F1
#
_cell.length_a   1.000
_cell.length_b   1.000
_cell.length_c   1.000
_cell.angle_alpha   90.00
_cell.angle_beta   90.00
_cell.angle_gamma   90.00
#
_symmetry.space_group_name_H-M   'P 1'
#
loop_
_entity.id
_entity.type
_entity.pdbx_description
1 polymer ?
#
loop_
_entity_poly.entity_id
_entity_poly.type
_entity_poly.pdbx_seq_one_letter_code
_entity_poly.pdbx_strand_id
1 'polypeptide(L)'
;MYKIDIFESINMPIDWYVVYWGIKNKILSVDTAQDYVCRKMEKDKAVSEEELELSWKVDNLIDVLEIIEKIPKFQNNIEENMEKAKEKIRVAIIIFYRKTEKDVAKLFAQIEMIYADFDYPQDMENFISYMPMDDEYILKEHSLEENRSYLLKKLDCYICEQVKKYKLEIE
;
A
#
# COMPACT_ATOMS: atom_id res chain seq x y z
N MET A 1 10.92 -6.12 -2.84
CA MET A 1 9.58 -5.91 -3.43
C MET A 1 8.58 -6.65 -2.57
N TYR A 2 7.41 -6.08 -2.40
CA TYR A 2 6.31 -6.73 -1.68
C TYR A 2 5.57 -7.69 -2.62
N LYS A 3 4.94 -8.70 -2.04
CA LYS A 3 4.05 -9.63 -2.73
C LYS A 3 2.59 -9.29 -2.45
N ILE A 4 1.69 -9.94 -3.17
CA ILE A 4 0.24 -9.76 -2.98
C ILE A 4 -0.23 -10.06 -1.55
N ASP A 5 0.52 -10.90 -0.82
CA ASP A 5 0.20 -11.34 0.55
C ASP A 5 0.02 -10.18 1.54
N ILE A 6 0.71 -9.04 1.36
CA ILE A 6 0.56 -7.89 2.27
C ILE A 6 -0.86 -7.32 2.24
N PHE A 7 -1.55 -7.41 1.10
CA PHE A 7 -2.93 -6.97 0.94
C PHE A 7 -3.89 -8.02 1.47
N GLU A 8 -3.61 -9.30 1.21
CA GLU A 8 -4.44 -10.42 1.67
C GLU A 8 -4.49 -10.52 3.18
N SER A 9 -3.35 -10.31 3.85
CA SER A 9 -3.23 -10.35 5.32
C SER A 9 -4.10 -9.34 6.07
N ILE A 10 -4.65 -8.35 5.36
CA ILE A 10 -5.51 -7.30 5.91
C ILE A 10 -6.86 -7.21 5.19
N ASN A 11 -7.15 -8.15 4.30
CA ASN A 11 -8.33 -8.14 3.43
C ASN A 11 -8.49 -6.84 2.60
N MET A 12 -7.37 -6.23 2.18
CA MET A 12 -7.39 -5.01 1.36
C MET A 12 -7.90 -5.33 -0.06
N PRO A 13 -8.91 -4.61 -0.59
CA PRO A 13 -9.42 -4.86 -1.93
C PRO A 13 -8.40 -4.53 -3.03
N ILE A 14 -7.99 -5.57 -3.77
CA ILE A 14 -7.05 -5.48 -4.89
C ILE A 14 -7.80 -5.45 -6.23
N ASP A 15 -7.42 -4.51 -7.08
CA ASP A 15 -7.86 -4.36 -8.47
C ASP A 15 -6.64 -4.19 -9.40
N TRP A 16 -6.89 -4.12 -10.71
CA TRP A 16 -5.80 -3.98 -11.69
C TRP A 16 -5.03 -2.67 -11.57
N TYR A 17 -5.61 -1.60 -10.99
CA TYR A 17 -4.89 -0.35 -10.74
C TYR A 17 -3.84 -0.55 -9.64
N VAL A 18 -4.16 -1.30 -8.58
CA VAL A 18 -3.20 -1.67 -7.53
C VAL A 18 -2.05 -2.50 -8.11
N VAL A 19 -2.36 -3.53 -8.89
CA VAL A 19 -1.34 -4.40 -9.50
C VAL A 19 -0.45 -3.59 -10.46
N TYR A 20 -1.06 -2.83 -11.38
CA TYR A 20 -0.32 -2.02 -12.35
C TYR A 20 0.56 -0.97 -11.67
N TRP A 21 0.01 -0.17 -10.76
CA TRP A 21 0.75 0.92 -10.12
C TRP A 21 1.91 0.36 -9.31
N GLY A 22 1.69 -0.73 -8.57
CA GLY A 22 2.73 -1.39 -7.78
C GLY A 22 3.87 -1.96 -8.63
N ILE A 23 3.56 -2.61 -9.74
CA ILE A 23 4.57 -3.15 -10.67
C ILE A 23 5.34 -2.02 -11.36
N LYS A 24 4.62 -1.02 -11.89
CA LYS A 24 5.20 0.15 -12.59
C LYS A 24 6.18 0.92 -11.72
N ASN A 25 5.86 1.09 -10.44
CA ASN A 25 6.71 1.80 -9.46
C ASN A 25 7.71 0.86 -8.75
N LYS A 26 7.87 -0.39 -9.21
CA LYS A 26 8.83 -1.37 -8.65
C LYS A 26 8.61 -1.67 -7.15
N ILE A 27 7.39 -1.46 -6.67
CA ILE A 27 6.99 -1.79 -5.30
C ILE A 27 6.59 -3.27 -5.23
N LEU A 28 5.82 -3.70 -6.22
CA LEU A 28 5.42 -5.09 -6.43
C LEU A 28 6.27 -5.71 -7.53
N SER A 29 6.52 -7.01 -7.42
CA SER A 29 7.24 -7.77 -8.44
C SER A 29 6.31 -8.18 -9.59
N VAL A 30 6.88 -8.43 -10.77
CA VAL A 30 6.12 -8.71 -12.01
C VAL A 30 5.23 -9.95 -11.88
N ASP A 31 5.67 -10.96 -11.11
CA ASP A 31 4.89 -12.16 -10.76
C ASP A 31 3.59 -11.85 -9.99
N THR A 32 3.44 -10.66 -9.40
CA THR A 32 2.21 -10.25 -8.72
C THR A 32 1.00 -10.22 -9.65
N ALA A 33 1.19 -9.94 -10.95
CA ALA A 33 0.10 -9.99 -11.93
C ALA A 33 -0.42 -11.43 -12.09
N GLN A 34 0.49 -12.39 -12.19
CA GLN A 34 0.16 -13.81 -12.26
C GLN A 34 -0.54 -14.27 -10.98
N ASP A 35 0.02 -13.95 -9.81
CA ASP A 35 -0.57 -14.28 -8.52
C ASP A 35 -2.01 -13.74 -8.42
N TYR A 36 -2.24 -12.49 -8.83
CA TYR A 36 -3.57 -11.88 -8.80
C TYR A 36 -4.59 -12.63 -9.66
N VAL A 37 -4.20 -13.06 -10.87
CA VAL A 37 -5.10 -13.84 -11.74
C VAL A 37 -5.39 -15.20 -11.13
N CYS A 38 -4.38 -15.91 -10.64
CA CYS A 38 -4.55 -17.21 -9.99
C CYS A 38 -5.55 -17.11 -8.83
N ARG A 39 -5.41 -16.11 -7.95
CA ARG A 39 -6.36 -15.89 -6.84
C ARG A 39 -7.75 -15.49 -7.31
N LYS A 40 -7.87 -14.84 -8.47
CA LYS A 40 -9.17 -14.50 -9.07
C LYS A 40 -9.87 -15.75 -9.60
N MET A 41 -9.14 -16.65 -10.24
CA MET A 41 -9.65 -17.94 -10.73
C MET A 41 -10.07 -18.87 -9.59
N GLU A 42 -9.28 -18.96 -8.52
CA GLU A 42 -9.61 -19.75 -7.32
C GLU A 42 -10.92 -19.30 -6.66
N LYS A 43 -11.35 -18.05 -6.88
CA LYS A 43 -12.60 -17.47 -6.37
C LYS A 43 -13.75 -17.57 -7.38
N ASP A 44 -13.63 -18.42 -8.41
CA ASP A 44 -14.60 -18.64 -9.49
C ASP A 44 -15.05 -17.36 -10.19
N LYS A 45 -14.19 -16.34 -10.26
CA LYS A 45 -14.49 -15.09 -10.97
C LYS A 45 -14.16 -15.22 -12.46
N ALA A 46 -15.01 -14.67 -13.30
CA ALA A 46 -14.76 -14.60 -14.74
C ALA A 46 -13.46 -13.85 -15.05
N VAL A 47 -12.65 -14.43 -15.94
CA VAL A 47 -11.38 -13.88 -16.44
C VAL A 47 -11.51 -13.49 -17.92
N SER A 48 -10.94 -12.36 -18.32
CA SER A 48 -10.82 -11.98 -19.74
C SER A 48 -9.65 -12.69 -20.43
N GLU A 49 -9.52 -12.53 -21.75
CA GLU A 49 -8.40 -13.10 -22.51
C GLU A 49 -7.06 -12.50 -22.07
N GLU A 50 -7.01 -11.20 -21.80
CA GLU A 50 -5.82 -10.51 -21.29
C GLU A 50 -5.45 -11.00 -19.88
N GLU A 51 -6.45 -11.24 -19.02
CA GLU A 51 -6.21 -11.81 -17.70
C GLU A 51 -5.72 -13.25 -17.80
N LEU A 52 -6.25 -14.04 -18.73
CA LEU A 52 -5.74 -15.38 -19.04
C LEU A 52 -4.29 -15.31 -19.49
N GLU A 53 -3.90 -14.37 -20.36
CA GLU A 53 -2.52 -14.16 -20.79
C GLU A 53 -1.58 -13.88 -19.61
N LEU A 54 -2.00 -13.05 -18.65
CA LEU A 54 -1.25 -12.75 -17.42
C LEU A 54 -1.13 -13.93 -16.46
N SER A 55 -1.99 -14.96 -16.57
CA SER A 55 -1.86 -16.19 -15.77
C SER A 55 -0.68 -17.06 -16.21
N TRP A 56 -0.20 -16.87 -17.44
CA TRP A 56 1.03 -17.48 -17.94
C TRP A 56 2.22 -16.66 -17.45
N LYS A 57 3.41 -17.29 -17.44
CA LYS A 57 4.62 -16.60 -17.01
C LYS A 57 5.06 -15.59 -18.07
N VAL A 58 4.78 -14.31 -17.81
CA VAL A 58 5.29 -13.16 -18.57
C VAL A 58 6.45 -12.56 -17.78
N ASP A 59 7.68 -12.77 -18.25
CA ASP A 59 8.90 -12.38 -17.53
C ASP A 59 9.33 -10.91 -17.74
N ASN A 60 8.65 -10.20 -18.65
CA ASN A 60 9.00 -8.85 -19.04
C ASN A 60 8.02 -7.82 -18.45
N LEU A 61 8.60 -6.84 -17.74
CA LEU A 61 7.86 -5.71 -17.15
C LEU A 61 6.98 -4.97 -18.15
N ILE A 62 7.51 -4.66 -19.34
CA ILE A 62 6.80 -3.86 -20.36
C ILE A 62 5.58 -4.63 -20.85
N ASP A 63 5.78 -5.89 -21.22
CA ASP A 63 4.72 -6.75 -21.75
C ASP A 63 3.59 -6.91 -20.73
N VAL A 64 3.91 -7.14 -19.45
CA VAL A 64 2.91 -7.22 -18.38
C VAL A 64 2.09 -5.95 -18.26
N LEU A 65 2.74 -4.78 -18.25
CA LEU A 65 2.03 -3.49 -18.13
C LEU A 65 1.13 -3.22 -19.34
N GLU A 66 1.61 -3.52 -20.56
CA GLU A 66 0.83 -3.36 -21.78
C GLU A 66 -0.40 -4.29 -21.83
N ILE A 67 -0.29 -5.52 -21.31
CA ILE A 67 -1.43 -6.43 -21.23
C ILE A 67 -2.44 -5.92 -20.20
N ILE A 68 -2.00 -5.44 -19.02
CA ILE A 68 -2.90 -4.88 -18.02
C ILE A 68 -3.66 -3.66 -18.58
N GLU A 69 -2.99 -2.82 -19.36
CA GLU A 69 -3.62 -1.66 -20.02
C GLU A 69 -4.75 -2.07 -20.97
N LYS A 70 -4.67 -3.25 -21.60
CA LYS A 70 -5.73 -3.75 -22.52
C LYS A 70 -6.95 -4.32 -21.78
N ILE A 71 -6.87 -4.55 -20.47
CA ILE A 71 -7.99 -5.10 -19.70
C ILE A 71 -9.16 -4.11 -19.73
N PRO A 72 -10.38 -4.52 -20.17
CA PRO A 72 -11.50 -3.60 -20.35
C PRO A 72 -11.87 -2.75 -19.12
N LYS A 73 -11.65 -3.29 -17.91
CA LYS A 73 -11.95 -2.60 -16.64
C LYS A 73 -10.89 -1.57 -16.23
N PHE A 74 -9.72 -1.58 -16.86
CA PHE A 74 -8.59 -0.70 -16.55
C PHE A 74 -8.68 0.68 -17.22
N GLN A 75 -9.66 0.89 -18.10
CA GLN A 75 -9.78 2.10 -18.92
C GLN A 75 -10.71 3.18 -18.33
N ASN A 76 -11.24 3.00 -17.12
CA ASN A 76 -12.23 3.91 -16.52
C ASN A 76 -11.60 4.78 -15.43
N ASN A 77 -11.75 6.11 -15.52
CA ASN A 77 -11.26 7.06 -14.50
C ASN A 77 -9.82 6.77 -14.04
N ILE A 78 -8.90 6.62 -15.01
CA ILE A 78 -7.54 6.12 -14.77
C ILE A 78 -6.83 6.90 -13.67
N GLU A 79 -6.83 8.24 -13.73
CA GLU A 79 -6.14 9.08 -12.76
C GLU A 79 -6.65 8.91 -11.32
N GLU A 80 -7.97 8.97 -11.12
CA GLU A 80 -8.60 8.77 -9.81
C GLU A 80 -8.32 7.37 -9.25
N ASN A 81 -8.39 6.34 -10.10
CA ASN A 81 -8.14 4.96 -9.68
C ASN A 81 -6.66 4.70 -9.41
N MET A 82 -5.74 5.36 -10.12
CA MET A 82 -4.30 5.31 -9.84
C MET A 82 -3.97 5.94 -8.49
N GLU A 83 -4.61 7.05 -8.13
CA GLU A 83 -4.39 7.68 -6.82
C GLU A 83 -4.93 6.79 -5.69
N LYS A 84 -6.12 6.20 -5.87
CA LYS A 84 -6.65 5.20 -4.93
C LYS A 84 -5.75 3.97 -4.81
N ALA A 85 -5.17 3.52 -5.92
CA ALA A 85 -4.23 2.40 -5.92
C ALA A 85 -2.95 2.73 -5.15
N LYS A 86 -2.35 3.90 -5.42
CA LYS A 86 -1.20 4.44 -4.66
C LYS A 86 -1.51 4.47 -3.16
N GLU A 87 -2.66 5.00 -2.77
CA GLU A 87 -3.10 5.05 -1.37
C GLU A 87 -3.22 3.65 -0.75
N LYS A 88 -3.93 2.71 -1.40
CA LYS A 88 -4.10 1.33 -0.89
C LYS A 88 -2.76 0.64 -0.67
N ILE A 89 -1.82 0.79 -1.60
CA ILE A 89 -0.47 0.20 -1.52
C ILE A 89 0.28 0.78 -0.33
N ARG A 90 0.27 2.11 -0.19
CA ARG A 90 0.88 2.79 0.95
C ARG A 90 0.34 2.27 2.29
N VAL A 91 -0.98 2.22 2.42
CA VAL A 91 -1.67 1.74 3.63
C VAL A 91 -1.29 0.29 3.94
N ALA A 92 -1.28 -0.59 2.93
CA ALA A 92 -0.89 -1.99 3.13
C ALA A 92 0.55 -2.14 3.65
N ILE A 93 1.48 -1.37 3.08
CA ILE A 93 2.89 -1.38 3.52
C ILE A 93 3.04 -0.84 4.94
N ILE A 94 2.34 0.25 5.28
CA ILE A 94 2.36 0.84 6.63
C ILE A 94 1.86 -0.18 7.66
N ILE A 95 0.73 -0.85 7.39
CA ILE A 95 0.17 -1.86 8.29
C ILE A 95 1.12 -3.06 8.41
N PHE A 96 1.72 -3.51 7.29
CA PHE A 96 2.72 -4.57 7.30
C PHE A 96 3.87 -4.24 8.26
N TYR A 97 4.51 -3.08 8.11
CA TYR A 97 5.59 -2.68 9.00
C TYR A 97 5.15 -2.53 10.46
N ARG A 98 3.97 -1.95 10.70
CA ARG A 98 3.43 -1.82 12.05
C ARG A 98 3.27 -3.18 12.75
N LYS A 99 2.90 -4.23 11.99
CA LYS A 99 2.76 -5.60 12.51
C LYS A 99 4.11 -6.27 12.73
N THR A 100 5.05 -6.13 11.80
CA THR A 100 6.30 -6.92 11.78
C THR A 100 7.46 -6.26 12.51
N GLU A 101 7.58 -4.93 12.51
CA GLU A 101 8.68 -4.22 13.16
C GLU A 101 8.31 -3.88 14.61
N LYS A 102 9.10 -4.37 15.56
CA LYS A 102 8.88 -4.16 17.00
C LYS A 102 9.75 -3.04 17.55
N ASP A 103 10.85 -2.71 16.87
CA ASP A 103 11.68 -1.57 17.21
C ASP A 103 11.03 -0.29 16.67
N VAL A 104 10.50 0.52 17.59
CA VAL A 104 9.79 1.77 17.25
C VAL A 104 10.68 2.73 16.46
N ALA A 105 11.99 2.77 16.71
CA ALA A 105 12.89 3.65 15.98
C ALA A 105 13.05 3.19 14.52
N LYS A 106 13.20 1.89 14.30
CA LYS A 106 13.26 1.32 12.94
C LYS A 106 11.95 1.46 12.20
N LEU A 107 10.82 1.26 12.88
CA LEU A 107 9.50 1.47 12.32
C LEU A 107 9.35 2.89 11.79
N PHE A 108 9.66 3.91 12.60
CA PHE A 108 9.53 5.30 12.14
C PHE A 108 10.52 5.67 11.03
N ALA A 109 11.75 5.15 11.05
CA ALA A 109 12.65 5.31 9.91
C ALA A 109 12.05 4.72 8.61
N GLN A 110 11.35 3.58 8.68
CA GLN A 110 10.67 2.99 7.53
C GLN A 110 9.44 3.81 7.10
N ILE A 111 8.64 4.29 8.04
CA ILE A 111 7.48 5.15 7.76
C ILE A 111 7.89 6.46 7.09
N GLU A 112 9.01 7.06 7.49
CA GLU A 112 9.56 8.28 6.88
C GLU A 112 10.06 8.04 5.45
N MET A 113 10.68 6.89 5.18
CA MET A 113 11.02 6.50 3.80
C MET A 113 9.76 6.35 2.95
N ILE A 114 8.72 5.70 3.46
CA ILE A 114 7.42 5.57 2.76
C ILE A 114 6.81 6.94 2.50
N TYR A 115 6.86 7.85 3.47
CA TYR A 115 6.35 9.20 3.31
C TYR A 115 7.04 9.93 2.15
N ALA A 116 8.37 9.82 2.03
CA ALA A 116 9.12 10.38 0.91
C ALA A 116 8.84 9.65 -0.43
N ASP A 117 8.88 8.31 -0.43
CA ASP A 117 8.69 7.47 -1.63
C ASP A 117 7.28 7.62 -2.26
N PHE A 118 6.30 8.06 -1.47
CA PHE A 118 4.91 8.30 -1.90
C PHE A 118 4.59 9.79 -2.11
N ASP A 119 5.59 10.64 -2.29
CA ASP A 119 5.47 12.08 -2.59
C ASP A 119 4.82 12.90 -1.45
N TYR A 120 5.21 12.64 -0.20
CA TYR A 120 4.84 13.44 0.97
C TYR A 120 3.32 13.61 1.17
N PRO A 121 2.55 12.52 1.29
CA PRO A 121 1.10 12.61 1.37
C PRO A 121 0.61 13.24 2.68
N GLN A 122 -0.26 14.25 2.55
CA GLN A 122 -0.70 15.11 3.66
C GLN A 122 -1.33 14.34 4.84
N ASP A 123 -2.03 13.23 4.58
CA ASP A 123 -2.67 12.41 5.62
C ASP A 123 -1.66 11.72 6.55
N MET A 124 -0.36 11.70 6.21
CA MET A 124 0.69 11.13 7.05
C MET A 124 1.38 12.13 7.98
N GLU A 125 1.28 13.44 7.71
CA GLU A 125 2.12 14.47 8.36
C GLU A 125 2.10 14.40 9.89
N ASN A 126 0.94 14.08 10.45
CA ASN A 126 0.68 13.97 11.89
C ASN A 126 1.45 12.88 12.64
N PHE A 127 2.17 12.01 11.94
CA PHE A 127 3.04 10.99 12.54
C PHE A 127 4.43 10.92 11.90
N ILE A 128 4.86 12.00 11.25
CA ILE A 128 6.23 12.15 10.73
C ILE A 128 7.05 13.01 11.68
N SER A 129 8.20 12.49 12.13
CA SER A 129 8.94 13.09 13.26
C SER A 129 9.47 14.50 13.01
N TYR A 130 9.72 14.84 11.75
CA TYR A 130 10.23 16.13 11.32
C TYR A 130 9.15 17.09 10.82
N MET A 131 7.89 16.65 10.72
CA MET A 131 6.78 17.54 10.36
C MET A 131 6.30 18.35 11.58
N PRO A 132 5.79 19.56 11.37
CA PRO A 132 5.14 20.32 12.43
C PRO A 132 4.01 19.50 13.05
N MET A 133 3.94 19.49 14.38
CA MET A 133 2.82 18.88 15.11
C MET A 133 1.69 19.89 15.25
N ASP A 134 0.45 19.44 15.14
CA ASP A 134 -0.73 20.27 15.41
C ASP A 134 -0.76 20.72 16.90
N ASP A 135 -0.34 21.99 17.07
CA ASP A 135 -0.61 23.04 18.06
C ASP A 135 -0.63 22.79 19.59
N GLU A 136 -0.53 21.56 20.10
CA GLU A 136 -0.47 21.34 21.57
C GLU A 136 0.70 20.47 22.07
N TYR A 137 1.34 19.67 21.20
CA TYR A 137 2.44 18.78 21.60
C TYR A 137 3.80 19.30 21.15
N ILE A 138 4.61 19.79 22.09
CA ILE A 138 5.93 20.39 21.81
C ILE A 138 7.01 19.32 21.94
N LEU A 139 7.50 18.78 20.82
CA LEU A 139 8.54 17.74 20.77
C LEU A 139 9.77 18.03 21.65
N LYS A 140 10.16 19.31 21.77
CA LYS A 140 11.34 19.75 22.53
C LYS A 140 11.16 19.66 24.05
N GLU A 141 9.93 19.58 24.54
CA GLU A 141 9.61 19.53 25.97
C GLU A 141 9.52 18.09 26.50
N HIS A 142 9.63 17.10 25.61
CA HIS A 142 9.48 15.69 25.90
C HIS A 142 10.76 14.90 25.63
N SER A 143 10.91 13.79 26.34
CA SER A 143 11.95 12.81 26.08
C SER A 143 11.76 12.12 24.73
N LEU A 144 12.84 11.51 24.23
CA LEU A 144 12.80 10.74 22.98
C LEU A 144 11.76 9.61 23.02
N GLU A 145 11.58 8.95 24.17
CA GLU A 145 10.62 7.86 24.34
C GLU A 145 9.17 8.35 24.36
N GLU A 146 8.91 9.50 24.99
CA GLU A 146 7.59 10.14 24.97
C GLU A 146 7.20 10.57 23.55
N ASN A 147 8.13 11.21 22.83
CA ASN A 147 7.92 11.60 21.43
C ASN A 147 7.61 10.40 20.54
N ARG A 148 8.34 9.29 20.69
CA ARG A 148 8.10 8.03 19.97
C ARG A 148 6.75 7.43 20.32
N SER A 149 6.37 7.45 21.59
CA SER A 149 5.07 6.94 22.05
C SER A 149 3.92 7.77 21.50
N TYR A 150 4.07 9.10 21.44
CA TYR A 150 3.11 10.00 20.82
C TYR A 150 2.93 9.71 19.33
N LEU A 151 4.04 9.65 18.57
CA LEU A 151 4.01 9.33 17.15
C LEU A 151 3.37 7.96 16.90
N LEU A 152 3.70 6.96 17.72
CA LEU A 152 3.12 5.62 17.61
C LEU A 152 1.60 5.65 17.79
N LYS A 153 1.10 6.43 18.75
CA LYS A 153 -0.35 6.63 18.94
C LYS A 153 -1.00 7.29 17.72
N LYS A 154 -0.34 8.28 17.10
CA LYS A 154 -0.84 8.94 15.89
C LYS A 154 -0.87 7.99 14.69
N LEU A 155 0.17 7.17 14.52
CA LEU A 155 0.21 6.11 13.52
C LEU A 155 -0.92 5.09 13.74
N ASP A 156 -1.15 4.65 14.98
CA ASP A 156 -2.22 3.71 15.31
C ASP A 156 -3.61 4.33 15.05
N CYS A 157 -3.81 5.61 15.35
CA CYS A 157 -5.01 6.35 14.98
C CYS A 157 -5.22 6.38 13.45
N TYR A 158 -4.18 6.73 12.69
CA TYR A 158 -4.21 6.71 11.23
C TYR A 158 -4.63 5.33 10.69
N ILE A 159 -3.98 4.26 11.18
CA ILE A 159 -4.32 2.88 10.77
C ILE A 159 -5.78 2.57 11.08
N CYS A 160 -6.30 2.98 12.24
CA CYS A 160 -7.70 2.75 12.60
C CYS A 160 -8.68 3.47 11.66
N GLU A 161 -8.34 4.67 11.17
CA GLU A 161 -9.14 5.37 10.16
C GLU A 161 -9.13 4.63 8.83
N GLN A 162 -7.96 4.16 8.40
CA GLN A 162 -7.83 3.39 7.15
C GLN A 162 -8.55 2.04 7.21
N VAL A 163 -8.49 1.35 8.35
CA VAL A 163 -9.23 0.11 8.60
C VAL A 163 -10.73 0.33 8.43
N LYS A 164 -11.27 1.44 8.95
CA LYS A 164 -12.69 1.80 8.78
C LYS A 164 -13.00 2.15 7.32
N LYS A 165 -12.15 2.95 6.67
CA LYS A 165 -12.33 3.41 5.28
C LYS A 165 -12.41 2.22 4.31
N TYR A 166 -11.52 1.25 4.44
CA TYR A 166 -11.42 0.11 3.52
C TYR A 166 -12.06 -1.18 4.06
N LYS A 167 -12.62 -1.16 5.27
CA LYS A 167 -13.22 -2.33 5.95
C LYS A 167 -12.23 -3.49 6.07
N LEU A 168 -11.02 -3.17 6.55
CA LEU A 168 -9.91 -4.11 6.67
C LEU A 168 -10.05 -5.01 7.89
N GLU A 169 -9.40 -6.16 7.85
CA GLU A 169 -9.31 -7.10 8.97
C GLU A 169 -7.88 -7.12 9.50
N ILE A 170 -7.65 -6.48 10.64
CA ILE A 170 -6.34 -6.46 11.29
C ILE A 170 -6.38 -7.30 12.57
N GLU A 171 -5.96 -8.56 12.46
CA GLU A 171 -5.55 -9.38 13.62
C GLU A 171 -4.25 -8.85 14.25
#